data_AF-A0A0N0D4F5-F1
#
_entry.id   AF-A0A0N0D4F5-F1
#
_cell.length_a   1.000
_cell.length_b   1.000
_cell.length_c   1.000
_cell.angle_alpha   90.00
_cell.angle_beta   90.00
_cell.angle_gamma   90.00
#
_symmetry.space_group_name_H-M   'P 1'
#
loop_
_entity.id
_entity.type
_entity.pdbx_description
1 polymer ?
#
loop_
_entity_poly.entity_id
_entity_poly.type
_entity_poly.pdbx_seq_one_letter_code
_entity_poly.pdbx_strand_id
1 'polypeptide(L)'
;MNYDDLVFSEKLAYQRIAQAENILGKKIVQKIIAYALFLLGVNRKLIALFLNIPQGSIRSLILAVNKRGISSFEDQRAKKSTFKPPLPEIAEPKIELDKSYLQVNFNIANLFLRIPNSNLYQKRVILLSLLNNGLLERNDVAKALDVSADRAGRLAKILEKEDVKSVIDQRKGQK
;
A
#
# COMPACT_ATOMS: atom_id res chain seq x y z
N MET A 1 4.70 -34.28 -4.08
CA MET A 1 3.35 -34.81 -4.39
C MET A 1 3.55 -35.97 -5.34
N ASN A 2 3.08 -37.16 -4.98
CA ASN A 2 2.99 -38.27 -5.92
C ASN A 2 1.67 -38.10 -6.69
N TYR A 3 1.73 -38.02 -8.01
CA TYR A 3 0.58 -37.81 -8.91
C TYR A 3 0.30 -39.03 -9.78
N ASP A 4 1.00 -40.14 -9.55
CA ASP A 4 0.91 -41.36 -10.36
C ASP A 4 -0.48 -42.04 -10.25
N ASP A 5 -1.21 -41.77 -9.16
CA ASP A 5 -2.58 -42.27 -8.94
C ASP A 5 -3.67 -41.33 -9.49
N LEU A 6 -3.31 -40.16 -10.05
CA LEU A 6 -4.28 -39.20 -10.58
C LEU A 6 -4.69 -39.55 -12.01
N VAL A 7 -5.93 -40.01 -12.18
CA VAL A 7 -6.52 -40.24 -13.50
C VAL A 7 -7.24 -38.97 -13.98
N PHE A 8 -6.74 -38.36 -15.06
CA PHE A 8 -7.39 -37.20 -15.68
C PHE A 8 -8.42 -37.64 -16.72
N SER A 9 -9.67 -37.21 -16.56
CA SER A 9 -10.70 -37.36 -17.60
C SER A 9 -10.67 -36.15 -18.53
N GLU A 10 -10.35 -36.38 -19.80
CA GLU A 10 -10.30 -35.32 -20.83
C GLU A 10 -11.64 -34.58 -20.96
N LYS A 11 -12.76 -35.32 -20.96
CA LYS A 11 -14.11 -34.75 -21.08
C LYS A 11 -14.41 -33.78 -19.93
N LEU A 12 -14.12 -34.19 -18.69
CA LEU A 12 -14.34 -33.34 -17.52
C LEU A 12 -13.37 -32.16 -17.49
N ALA A 13 -12.11 -32.37 -17.88
CA ALA A 13 -11.12 -31.31 -17.96
C ALA A 13 -11.59 -30.22 -18.95
N TYR A 14 -12.03 -30.60 -20.15
CA TYR A 14 -12.54 -29.67 -21.14
C TYR A 14 -13.74 -28.86 -20.63
N GLN A 15 -14.73 -29.52 -20.03
CA GLN A 15 -15.91 -28.85 -19.47
C GLN A 15 -15.55 -27.86 -18.37
N ARG A 16 -14.67 -28.25 -17.44
CA ARG A 16 -14.23 -27.40 -16.32
C ARG A 16 -13.39 -26.21 -16.80
N ILE A 17 -12.52 -26.43 -17.78
CA ILE A 17 -11.74 -25.36 -18.40
C ILE A 17 -12.68 -24.37 -19.10
N ALA A 18 -13.62 -24.84 -19.91
CA ALA A 18 -14.58 -23.98 -20.60
C ALA A 18 -15.41 -23.15 -19.60
N GLN A 19 -15.86 -23.75 -18.51
CA GLN A 19 -16.56 -23.03 -17.43
C GLN A 19 -15.66 -21.96 -16.79
N ALA A 20 -14.40 -22.29 -16.49
CA ALA A 20 -13.45 -21.34 -15.94
C ALA A 20 -13.14 -20.20 -16.93
N GLU A 21 -13.04 -20.48 -18.23
CA GLU A 21 -12.79 -19.46 -19.26
C GLU A 21 -13.95 -18.46 -19.35
N ASN A 22 -15.19 -18.91 -19.16
CA ASN A 22 -16.37 -18.04 -19.13
C ASN A 22 -16.38 -17.09 -17.92
N ILE A 23 -15.88 -17.53 -16.76
CA ILE A 23 -15.91 -16.74 -15.51
C ILE A 23 -14.68 -15.84 -15.41
N LEU A 24 -13.49 -16.38 -15.66
CA LEU A 24 -12.21 -15.72 -15.41
C LEU A 24 -11.59 -15.12 -16.68
N GLY A 25 -12.07 -15.51 -17.85
CA GLY A 25 -11.50 -15.14 -19.14
C GLY A 25 -10.39 -16.10 -19.60
N LYS A 26 -10.42 -16.43 -20.89
CA LYS A 26 -9.51 -17.37 -21.56
C LYS A 26 -8.03 -17.14 -21.26
N LYS A 27 -7.56 -15.88 -21.34
CA LYS A 27 -6.14 -15.53 -21.12
C LYS A 27 -5.69 -15.81 -19.69
N ILE A 28 -6.56 -15.57 -18.69
CA ILE A 28 -6.24 -15.81 -17.28
C ILE A 28 -6.16 -17.31 -17.03
N VAL A 29 -7.15 -18.07 -17.50
CA VAL A 29 -7.17 -19.54 -17.37
C VAL A 29 -5.94 -20.17 -18.00
N GLN A 30 -5.56 -19.76 -19.21
CA GLN A 30 -4.34 -20.25 -19.86
C GLN A 30 -3.07 -19.98 -19.03
N LYS A 31 -2.94 -18.78 -18.44
CA LYS A 31 -1.81 -18.47 -17.57
C LYS A 31 -1.83 -19.30 -16.27
N ILE A 32 -3.01 -19.54 -15.69
CA ILE A 32 -3.16 -20.38 -14.49
C ILE A 32 -2.69 -21.81 -14.80
N ILE A 33 -3.19 -22.40 -15.89
CA ILE A 33 -2.81 -23.76 -16.32
C ILE A 33 -1.30 -23.81 -16.61
N ALA A 34 -0.76 -22.83 -17.32
CA ALA A 34 0.67 -22.74 -17.60
C ALA A 34 1.52 -22.75 -16.33
N TYR A 35 1.13 -21.94 -15.34
CA TYR A 35 1.86 -21.85 -14.08
C TYR A 35 1.69 -23.11 -13.23
N ALA A 36 0.50 -23.71 -13.20
CA ALA A 36 0.26 -24.97 -12.51
C ALA A 36 1.11 -26.12 -13.07
N LEU A 37 1.17 -26.28 -14.41
CA LEU A 37 2.03 -27.27 -15.05
C LEU A 37 3.51 -27.03 -14.75
N PHE A 38 3.94 -25.76 -14.68
CA PHE A 38 5.29 -25.42 -14.27
C PHE A 38 5.59 -25.83 -12.82
N LEU A 39 4.66 -25.60 -11.89
CA LEU A 39 4.79 -26.03 -10.49
C LEU A 39 4.82 -27.55 -10.34
N LEU A 40 4.12 -28.27 -11.22
CA LEU A 40 4.16 -29.74 -11.29
C LEU A 40 5.44 -30.29 -11.93
N GLY A 41 6.37 -29.42 -12.34
CA GLY A 41 7.69 -29.82 -12.86
C GLY A 41 7.74 -30.00 -14.38
N VAL A 42 6.68 -29.67 -15.12
CA VAL A 42 6.68 -29.80 -16.58
C VAL A 42 7.63 -28.78 -17.22
N ASN A 43 8.40 -29.22 -18.22
CA ASN A 43 9.33 -28.34 -18.92
C ASN A 43 8.60 -27.20 -19.66
N ARG A 44 9.12 -25.98 -19.54
CA ARG A 44 8.60 -24.76 -20.20
C ARG A 44 8.34 -24.92 -21.71
N LYS A 45 9.18 -25.70 -22.43
CA LYS A 45 9.00 -25.99 -23.86
C LYS A 45 7.75 -26.84 -24.13
N LEU A 46 7.51 -27.84 -23.28
CA LEU A 46 6.33 -28.70 -23.39
C LEU A 46 5.05 -27.94 -23.02
N ILE A 47 5.10 -27.09 -21.99
CA ILE A 47 3.98 -26.22 -21.63
C ILE A 47 3.62 -25.28 -22.79
N ALA A 48 4.64 -24.65 -23.40
CA ALA A 48 4.47 -23.76 -24.54
C ALA A 48 3.80 -24.46 -25.73
N LEU A 49 4.24 -25.69 -26.03
CA LEU A 49 3.66 -26.51 -27.10
C LEU A 49 2.23 -26.95 -26.77
N PHE A 50 1.99 -27.43 -25.55
CA PHE A 50 0.68 -27.89 -25.08
C PHE A 50 -0.38 -26.78 -25.11
N LEU A 51 -0.02 -25.56 -24.68
CA LEU A 51 -0.95 -24.43 -24.65
C LEU A 51 -0.97 -23.60 -25.94
N ASN A 52 -0.11 -23.93 -26.91
CA ASN A 52 0.10 -23.17 -28.14
C ASN A 52 0.44 -21.68 -27.86
N ILE A 53 1.40 -21.45 -26.96
CA ILE A 53 1.87 -20.12 -26.54
C ILE A 53 3.39 -20.04 -26.76
N PRO A 54 3.96 -18.88 -27.18
CA PRO A 54 5.41 -18.74 -27.32
C PRO A 54 6.16 -19.04 -26.02
N GLN A 55 7.26 -19.79 -26.11
CA GLN A 55 8.08 -20.16 -24.94
C GLN A 55 8.57 -18.93 -24.14
N GLY A 56 8.87 -17.82 -24.83
CA GLY A 56 9.23 -16.56 -24.20
C GLY A 56 8.13 -16.01 -23.28
N SER A 57 6.87 -16.21 -23.63
CA SER A 57 5.72 -15.79 -22.82
C SER A 57 5.59 -16.61 -21.55
N ILE A 58 5.88 -17.91 -21.60
CA ILE A 58 5.92 -18.77 -20.40
C ILE A 58 7.01 -18.30 -19.44
N ARG A 59 8.21 -17.99 -19.95
CA ARG A 59 9.31 -17.44 -19.14
C ARG A 59 8.90 -16.12 -18.47
N SER A 60 8.33 -15.20 -19.23
CA SER A 60 7.87 -13.90 -18.73
C SER A 60 6.76 -14.04 -17.68
N LEU A 61 5.82 -14.98 -17.89
CA LEU A 61 4.77 -15.29 -16.94
C LEU A 61 5.35 -15.78 -15.61
N ILE A 62 6.23 -16.79 -15.63
CA ILE A 62 6.84 -17.34 -14.41
C ILE A 62 7.60 -16.26 -13.65
N LEU A 63 8.40 -15.46 -14.35
CA LEU A 63 9.15 -14.35 -13.73
C LEU A 63 8.20 -13.33 -13.08
N ALA A 64 7.12 -12.97 -13.77
CA ALA A 64 6.14 -12.02 -13.26
C ALA A 64 5.44 -12.57 -12.01
N VAL A 65 4.96 -13.82 -12.06
CA VAL A 65 4.27 -14.46 -10.92
C VAL A 65 5.22 -14.59 -9.72
N ASN A 66 6.48 -15.00 -9.92
CA ASN A 66 7.44 -15.10 -8.81
C ASN A 66 7.78 -13.72 -8.19
N LYS A 67 7.73 -12.64 -8.97
CA LYS A 67 8.02 -11.28 -8.47
C LYS A 67 6.81 -10.58 -7.83
N ARG A 68 5.61 -10.80 -8.36
CA ARG A 68 4.40 -10.00 -8.02
C ARG A 68 3.18 -10.84 -7.61
N GLY A 69 3.35 -12.15 -7.52
CA GLY A 69 2.29 -13.09 -7.15
C GLY A 69 1.12 -13.09 -8.14
N ILE A 70 -0.07 -13.30 -7.60
CA ILE A 70 -1.31 -13.51 -8.35
C ILE A 70 -1.71 -12.31 -9.23
N SER A 71 -1.30 -11.10 -8.87
CA SER A 71 -1.58 -9.89 -9.66
C SER A 71 -0.97 -9.93 -11.08
N SER A 72 0.01 -10.80 -11.32
CA SER A 72 0.60 -11.01 -12.64
C SER A 72 -0.32 -11.69 -13.65
N PHE A 73 -1.40 -12.31 -13.19
CA PHE A 73 -2.38 -12.93 -14.08
C PHE A 73 -3.26 -11.91 -14.80
N GLU A 74 -3.45 -10.72 -14.22
CA GLU A 74 -4.23 -9.64 -14.83
C GLU A 74 -3.50 -8.96 -16.01
N ASP A 75 -4.26 -8.15 -16.75
CA ASP A 75 -3.68 -7.19 -17.65
C ASP A 75 -3.07 -6.02 -16.85
N GLN A 76 -1.75 -5.90 -16.93
CA GLN A 76 -1.00 -4.85 -16.23
C GLN A 76 -1.17 -3.47 -16.86
N ARG A 77 -1.76 -3.40 -18.06
CA ARG A 77 -2.15 -2.14 -18.69
C ARG A 77 -3.46 -1.58 -18.10
N ALA A 78 -4.23 -2.42 -17.41
CA ALA A 78 -5.43 -1.97 -16.71
C ALA A 78 -5.02 -1.10 -15.51
N LYS A 79 -5.64 0.09 -15.41
CA LYS A 79 -5.40 1.03 -14.30
C LYS A 79 -5.93 0.54 -12.96
N LYS A 80 -6.86 -0.42 -12.97
CA LYS A 80 -7.48 -1.01 -11.79
C LYS A 80 -7.20 -2.51 -11.78
N SER A 81 -6.72 -3.01 -10.65
CA SER A 81 -6.55 -4.44 -10.39
C SER A 81 -7.82 -4.97 -9.73
N THR A 82 -8.30 -6.13 -10.19
CA THR A 82 -9.46 -6.84 -9.61
C THR A 82 -9.00 -7.87 -8.57
N PHE A 83 -7.75 -8.32 -8.63
CA PHE A 83 -7.16 -9.27 -7.68
C PHE A 83 -6.49 -8.62 -6.47
N LYS A 84 -6.05 -7.37 -6.57
CA LYS A 84 -5.54 -6.66 -5.40
C LYS A 84 -6.72 -6.10 -4.61
N PRO A 85 -6.69 -6.17 -3.26
CA PRO A 85 -7.62 -5.37 -2.48
C PRO A 85 -7.47 -3.90 -2.92
N PRO A 86 -8.56 -3.12 -2.94
CA PRO A 86 -8.44 -1.68 -3.16
C PRO A 86 -7.38 -1.16 -2.20
N LEU A 87 -6.44 -0.34 -2.69
CA LEU A 87 -5.56 0.37 -1.77
C LEU A 87 -6.49 1.06 -0.76
N PRO A 88 -6.23 0.94 0.56
CA PRO A 88 -6.95 1.76 1.51
C PRO A 88 -6.80 3.20 1.01
N GLU A 89 -7.93 3.91 0.88
CA GLU A 89 -7.87 5.35 0.63
C GLU A 89 -6.93 5.90 1.70
N ILE A 90 -5.81 6.48 1.27
CA ILE A 90 -4.89 7.17 2.17
C ILE A 90 -5.66 8.42 2.59
N ALA A 91 -6.53 8.27 3.58
CA ALA A 91 -7.30 9.36 4.13
C ALA A 91 -6.32 10.21 4.94
N GLU A 92 -6.05 11.40 4.44
CA GLU A 92 -5.09 12.33 5.03
C GLU A 92 -5.40 12.56 6.52
N PRO A 93 -4.41 12.43 7.42
CA PRO A 93 -4.65 12.64 8.84
C PRO A 93 -5.24 14.02 9.12
N LYS A 94 -6.23 14.09 10.01
CA LYS A 94 -6.93 15.34 10.35
C LYS A 94 -6.66 15.75 11.79
N ILE A 95 -6.56 17.06 12.00
CA ILE A 95 -6.49 17.65 13.35
C ILE A 95 -7.89 18.02 13.81
N GLU A 96 -8.30 17.50 14.95
CA GLU A 96 -9.56 17.79 15.63
C GLU A 96 -9.26 18.47 16.97
N LEU A 97 -9.93 19.59 17.23
CA LEU A 97 -9.78 20.37 18.47
C LEU A 97 -10.97 20.08 19.40
N ASP A 98 -10.69 19.50 20.57
CA ASP A 98 -11.64 19.38 21.68
C ASP A 98 -11.26 20.35 22.82
N LYS A 99 -12.12 20.52 23.82
CA LYS A 99 -11.89 21.36 25.01
C LYS A 99 -10.67 20.89 25.82
N SER A 100 -10.48 19.59 25.98
CA SER A 100 -9.44 19.02 26.86
C SER A 100 -8.19 18.55 26.11
N TYR A 101 -8.33 18.14 24.85
CA TYR A 101 -7.24 17.61 24.04
C TYR A 101 -7.34 18.07 22.59
N LEU A 102 -6.19 18.12 21.94
CA LEU A 102 -6.07 18.09 20.49
C LEU A 102 -5.91 16.64 20.06
N GLN A 103 -6.65 16.22 19.04
CA GLN A 103 -6.60 14.87 18.48
C GLN A 103 -6.08 14.92 17.04
N VAL A 104 -5.13 14.04 16.72
CA VAL A 104 -4.77 13.72 15.33
C VAL A 104 -5.42 12.38 14.99
N ASN A 105 -6.37 12.41 14.07
CA ASN A 105 -7.05 11.24 13.54
C ASN A 105 -6.32 10.78 12.28
N PHE A 106 -5.70 9.60 12.30
CA PHE A 106 -4.98 9.05 11.15
C PHE A 106 -5.90 8.42 10.11
N ASN A 107 -7.23 8.42 10.34
CA ASN A 107 -8.24 7.78 9.51
C ASN A 107 -7.96 6.30 9.22
N ILE A 108 -7.25 5.63 10.13
CA ILE A 108 -6.97 4.21 10.10
C ILE A 108 -7.65 3.59 11.32
N ALA A 109 -8.81 2.97 11.11
CA ALA A 109 -9.64 2.37 12.16
C ALA A 109 -9.85 3.34 13.33
N ASN A 110 -9.41 2.97 14.55
CA ASN A 110 -9.50 3.78 15.76
C ASN A 110 -8.13 4.33 16.21
N LEU A 111 -7.21 4.58 15.26
CA LEU A 111 -5.89 5.13 15.56
C LEU A 111 -5.96 6.65 15.73
N PHE A 112 -5.92 7.09 16.98
CA PHE A 112 -5.91 8.49 17.37
C PHE A 112 -4.68 8.81 18.21
N LEU A 113 -4.05 9.96 17.94
CA LEU A 113 -3.05 10.54 18.83
C LEU A 113 -3.67 11.72 19.56
N ARG A 114 -3.91 11.55 20.86
CA ARG A 114 -4.48 12.59 21.72
C ARG A 114 -3.38 13.31 22.48
N ILE A 115 -3.41 14.63 22.44
CA ILE A 115 -2.45 15.53 23.07
C ILE A 115 -3.22 16.48 23.99
N PRO A 116 -2.98 16.48 25.31
CA PRO A 116 -3.64 17.40 26.22
C PRO A 116 -3.39 18.86 25.82
N ASN A 117 -4.44 19.68 25.79
CA ASN A 117 -4.31 21.11 25.46
C ASN A 117 -3.45 21.88 26.47
N SER A 118 -3.36 21.38 27.71
CA SER A 118 -2.51 21.94 28.76
C SER A 118 -1.01 21.82 28.46
N ASN A 119 -0.59 20.86 27.62
CA ASN A 119 0.82 20.64 27.32
C ASN A 119 1.22 21.28 25.98
N LEU A 120 1.41 22.60 26.02
CA LEU A 120 1.76 23.41 24.85
C LEU A 120 3.03 22.94 24.13
N TYR A 121 4.04 22.48 24.89
CA TYR A 121 5.31 22.02 24.34
C TYR A 121 5.16 20.68 23.64
N GLN A 122 4.47 19.73 24.26
CA GLN A 122 4.18 18.43 23.62
C GLN A 122 3.34 18.61 22.36
N LYS A 123 2.31 19.48 22.40
CA LYS A 123 1.51 19.83 21.22
C LYS A 123 2.37 20.37 20.09
N ARG A 124 3.28 21.30 20.39
CA ARG A 124 4.17 21.89 19.40
C ARG A 124 5.13 20.86 18.80
N VAL A 125 5.80 20.07 19.63
CA VAL A 125 6.77 19.07 19.16
C VAL A 125 6.09 18.04 18.26
N ILE A 126 5.00 17.43 18.73
CA ILE A 126 4.32 16.36 17.98
C ILE A 126 3.80 16.88 16.64
N LEU A 127 3.10 18.01 16.61
CA LEU A 127 2.53 18.53 15.36
C LEU A 127 3.60 18.92 14.34
N LEU A 128 4.73 19.48 14.79
CA LEU A 128 5.84 19.81 13.91
C LEU A 128 6.59 18.56 13.42
N SER A 129 6.73 17.53 14.25
CA SER A 129 7.26 16.23 13.81
C SER A 129 6.37 15.58 12.75
N LEU A 130 5.04 15.61 12.93
CA LEU A 130 4.09 15.10 11.93
C LEU A 130 4.15 15.91 10.63
N LEU A 131 4.33 17.23 10.70
CA LEU A 131 4.54 18.09 9.53
C LEU A 131 5.81 17.74 8.77
N ASN A 132 6.94 17.54 9.45
CA ASN A 132 8.20 17.16 8.81
C ASN A 132 8.13 15.80 8.09
N ASN A 133 7.29 14.90 8.59
CA ASN A 133 7.07 13.59 7.98
C ASN A 133 5.97 13.60 6.91
N GLY A 134 5.41 14.77 6.56
CA GLY A 134 4.36 14.91 5.55
C GLY A 134 3.02 14.29 5.95
N LEU A 135 2.82 14.00 7.23
CA LEU A 135 1.57 13.42 7.75
C LEU A 135 0.50 14.47 8.04
N LEU A 136 0.88 15.74 8.20
CA LEU A 136 -0.04 16.86 8.39
C LEU A 136 0.35 18.01 7.48
N GLU A 137 -0.66 18.74 7.01
CA GLU A 137 -0.42 19.95 6.25
C GLU A 137 0.05 21.12 7.12
N ARG A 138 0.88 21.98 6.52
CA ARG A 138 1.43 23.17 7.18
C ARG A 138 0.34 24.10 7.70
N ASN A 139 -0.74 24.26 6.94
CA ASN A 139 -1.84 25.16 7.29
C ASN A 139 -2.61 24.67 8.52
N ASP A 140 -2.84 23.36 8.62
CA ASP A 140 -3.56 22.77 9.74
C ASP A 140 -2.73 22.81 11.02
N VAL A 141 -1.44 22.51 10.91
CA VAL A 141 -0.49 22.65 12.03
C VAL A 141 -0.39 24.11 12.49
N ALA A 142 -0.36 25.07 11.56
CA ALA A 142 -0.32 26.48 11.88
C ALA A 142 -1.56 26.96 12.65
N LYS A 143 -2.76 26.56 12.21
CA LYS A 143 -4.02 26.81 12.93
C LYS A 143 -4.02 26.20 14.32
N ALA A 144 -3.60 24.93 14.45
CA ALA A 144 -3.56 24.21 15.73
C ALA A 144 -2.56 24.80 16.75
N LEU A 145 -1.50 25.44 16.26
CA LEU A 145 -0.47 26.09 17.07
C LEU A 145 -0.67 27.60 17.24
N ASP A 146 -1.70 28.18 16.62
CA ASP A 146 -1.98 29.62 16.62
C ASP A 146 -0.77 30.46 16.13
N VAL A 147 -0.21 30.06 14.99
CA VAL A 147 0.92 30.74 14.33
C VAL A 147 0.67 30.85 12.83
N SER A 148 1.46 31.67 12.12
CA SER A 148 1.42 31.68 10.66
C SER A 148 1.97 30.40 10.04
N ALA A 149 1.52 30.04 8.84
CA ALA A 149 2.02 28.89 8.09
C ALA A 149 3.54 28.94 7.91
N ASP A 150 4.10 30.10 7.57
CA ASP A 150 5.55 30.28 7.43
C ASP A 150 6.29 30.06 8.74
N ARG A 151 5.71 30.50 9.86
CA ARG A 151 6.29 30.27 11.19
C ARG A 151 6.24 28.79 11.54
N ALA A 152 5.14 28.09 11.27
CA ALA A 152 5.04 26.64 11.47
C ALA A 152 6.11 25.89 10.65
N GLY A 153 6.27 26.24 9.36
CA GLY A 153 7.30 25.64 8.51
C GLY A 153 8.72 25.91 9.00
N ARG A 154 9.01 27.13 9.46
CA ARG A 154 10.32 27.46 10.08
C ARG A 154 10.57 26.67 11.35
N LEU A 155 9.59 26.62 12.26
CA LEU A 155 9.70 25.87 13.51
C LEU A 155 9.88 24.37 13.26
N ALA A 156 9.24 23.81 12.23
CA ALA A 156 9.41 22.40 11.87
C ALA A 156 10.84 22.11 11.39
N LYS A 157 11.39 22.98 10.53
CA LYS A 157 12.80 22.88 10.11
C LYS A 157 13.79 23.06 11.27
N ILE A 158 13.50 23.96 12.22
CA ILE A 158 14.31 24.13 13.42
C ILE A 158 14.27 22.85 14.27
N LEU A 159 13.09 22.25 14.46
CA LEU A 159 12.93 20.99 15.19
C LEU A 159 13.69 19.82 14.55
N GLU A 160 13.78 19.79 13.23
CA GLU A 160 14.49 18.73 12.50
C GLU A 160 16.00 18.85 12.62
N LYS A 161 16.51 20.09 12.62
CA LYS A 161 17.95 20.39 12.60
C LYS A 161 18.56 20.54 13.99
N GLU A 162 17.76 20.93 14.97
CA GLU A 162 18.18 21.21 16.34
C GLU A 162 17.38 20.35 17.33
N ASP A 163 17.61 20.53 18.63
CA ASP A 163 16.86 19.82 19.67
C ASP A 163 15.54 20.53 20.00
N VAL A 164 14.60 19.82 20.63
CA VAL A 164 13.29 20.30 21.08
C VAL A 164 13.35 21.67 21.79
N LYS A 165 14.44 21.95 22.52
CA LYS A 165 14.68 23.22 23.22
C LYS A 165 14.58 24.45 22.31
N SER A 166 15.03 24.36 21.06
CA SER A 166 15.03 25.50 20.11
C SER A 166 13.63 25.94 19.67
N VAL A 167 12.63 25.08 19.86
CA VAL A 167 11.24 25.30 19.47
C VAL A 167 10.35 25.67 20.67
N ILE A 168 10.86 25.46 21.88
CA ILE A 168 10.18 25.65 23.16
C ILE A 168 10.36 27.08 23.71
N ASP A 169 11.53 27.74 23.54
CA ASP A 169 11.73 29.08 24.12
C ASP A 169 12.85 29.94 23.47
N GLN A 170 12.54 31.22 23.21
CA GLN A 170 13.51 32.32 22.98
C GLN A 170 13.14 33.58 23.79
N ARG A 171 12.21 33.50 24.76
CA ARG A 171 11.80 34.63 25.60
C ARG A 171 12.30 34.48 27.03
N LYS A 172 13.62 34.36 27.17
CA LYS A 172 14.34 34.72 28.41
C LYS A 172 15.52 35.62 28.04
N GLY A 173 15.26 36.91 27.85
CA GLY A 173 16.31 37.85 27.49
C GLY A 173 15.91 39.30 27.20
N GLN A 174 14.73 39.77 27.63
CA GLN A 174 14.52 41.21 27.79
C GLN A 174 14.62 41.54 29.29
N LYS A 175 15.82 41.92 29.70
CA LYS A 175 16.09 42.84 30.79
C LYS A 175 17.01 43.92 30.25
#